data_AF-A0A816AB16-F1
#
_entry.id   AF-A0A816AB16-F1
#
_cell.length_a   1.000
_cell.length_b   1.000
_cell.length_c   1.000
_cell.angle_alpha   90.00
_cell.angle_beta   90.00
_cell.angle_gamma   90.00
#
_symmetry.space_group_name_H-M   'P 1'
#
loop_
_entity.id
_entity.type
_entity.pdbx_description
1 polymer ?
#
loop_
_entity_poly.entity_id
_entity_poly.type
_entity_poly.pdbx_seq_one_letter_code
_entity_poly.pdbx_strand_id
1 'polypeptide(L)' 'CSNLMTKKINVISSGIGNVHVVAADEINVTLSGIGTVFYSGPLKQQIKTGLGNIVEVKNTNIEQIGLS' A
#
# COMPACT_ATOMS: atom_id res chain seq x y z
N CYS A 1 18.44 -1.78 0.57
CA CYS A 1 17.28 -1.00 1.06
C CYS A 1 16.49 -1.87 2.02
N SER A 2 16.36 -1.46 3.28
CA SER A 2 15.61 -2.20 4.30
C SER A 2 14.11 -2.11 3.99
N ASN A 3 13.50 -3.24 3.62
CA ASN A 3 12.04 -3.35 3.54
C ASN A 3 11.48 -3.15 4.95
N LEU A 4 10.85 -2.00 5.20
CA LEU A 4 10.17 -1.73 6.45
C LEU A 4 8.87 -2.54 6.46
N MET A 5 8.90 -3.70 7.11
CA MET A 5 7.73 -4.52 7.35
C MET A 5 7.21 -4.27 8.76
N THR A 6 5.96 -3.85 8.86
CA THR A 6 5.29 -3.55 10.13
C THR A 6 4.03 -4.42 10.29
N LYS A 7 3.54 -4.58 11.52
CA LYS A 7 2.24 -5.20 11.76
C LYS A 7 1.10 -4.28 11.32
N LYS A 8 1.21 -2.99 11.67
CA LYS A 8 0.18 -1.98 11.41
C LYS A 8 0.78 -0.70 10.84
N ILE A 9 0.07 -0.04 9.94
CA ILE A 9 0.50 1.25 9.39
C ILE A 9 -0.67 2.20 9.18
N ASN A 10 -0.42 3.48 9.45
CA ASN A 10 -1.32 4.57 9.13
C ASN A 10 -0.61 5.54 8.17
N VAL A 11 -1.14 5.71 6.96
CA VAL A 11 -0.56 6.53 5.90
C VAL A 11 -1.39 7.79 5.71
N ILE A 12 -0.76 8.95 5.79
CA ILE A 12 -1.38 10.25 5.47
C ILE A 12 -0.53 10.91 4.38
N SER A 13 -1.11 11.10 3.19
CA SER A 13 -0.45 11.73 2.05
C SER A 13 -1.29 12.86 1.48
N SER A 14 -0.77 14.08 1.54
CA SER A 14 -1.47 15.31 1.11
C SER A 14 -0.79 16.05 -0.03
N GLY A 15 0.42 15.62 -0.43
CA GLY A 15 1.23 16.30 -1.42
C GLY A 15 1.27 15.62 -2.79
N ILE A 16 2.36 15.89 -3.49
CA ILE A 16 2.72 15.26 -4.75
C ILE A 16 3.80 14.23 -4.41
N GLY A 17 3.54 12.95 -4.59
CA GLY A 17 4.53 11.92 -4.27
C GLY A 17 3.97 10.51 -4.21
N ASN A 18 4.85 9.54 -4.38
CA ASN A 18 4.49 8.12 -4.31
C ASN A 18 4.94 7.55 -2.97
N VAL A 19 4.05 6.79 -2.34
CA VAL A 19 4.29 6.13 -1.04
C VAL A 19 4.17 4.64 -1.24
N HIS A 20 5.15 3.86 -0.76
CA HIS A 20 5.13 2.40 -0.78
C HIS A 20 5.12 1.88 0.66
N VAL A 21 4.12 1.07 1.00
CA VAL A 21 3.96 0.51 2.35
C VAL A 21 3.61 -0.96 2.34
N VAL A 22 4.08 -1.69 3.36
CA VAL A 22 3.77 -3.10 3.58
C VAL A 22 3.41 -3.31 5.05
N ALA A 23 2.26 -3.93 5.32
CA ALA A 23 1.90 -4.32 6.67
C ALA A 23 1.24 -5.70 6.74
N ALA A 24 1.48 -6.44 7.81
CA ALA A 24 0.96 -7.80 7.98
C ALA A 24 -0.53 -7.84 8.39
N ASP A 25 -0.96 -6.94 9.28
CA ASP A 25 -2.27 -7.05 9.94
C ASP A 25 -3.24 -5.94 9.52
N GLU A 26 -2.75 -4.70 9.38
CA GLU A 26 -3.62 -3.53 9.21
C GLU A 26 -2.95 -2.37 8.47
N ILE A 27 -3.67 -1.85 7.47
CA ILE A 27 -3.32 -0.64 6.73
C ILE A 27 -4.51 0.32 6.76
N ASN A 28 -4.25 1.56 7.15
CA ASN A 28 -5.18 2.68 7.02
C ASN A 28 -4.55 3.76 6.14
N VAL A 29 -5.29 4.28 5.15
CA VAL A 29 -4.78 5.26 4.20
C VAL A 29 -5.71 6.47 4.10
N THR A 30 -5.14 7.67 4.27
CA THR A 30 -5.76 8.96 3.97
C THR A 30 -4.96 9.66 2.88
N LEU A 31 -5.58 9.86 1.71
CA LEU A 31 -4.98 10.51 0.55
C LEU A 31 -5.78 11.75 0.13
N SER A 32 -5.18 12.94 0.30
CA SER A 32 -5.75 14.21 -0.16
C SER A 32 -4.94 14.88 -1.27
N GLY A 33 -3.77 14.36 -1.60
CA GLY A 33 -2.90 14.86 -2.67
C GLY A 33 -3.19 14.28 -4.06
N ILE A 34 -2.24 14.49 -4.98
CA ILE A 34 -2.28 13.98 -6.37
C ILE A 34 -1.36 12.78 -6.61
N GLY A 35 -0.70 12.31 -5.56
CA GLY A 35 0.24 11.19 -5.59
C GLY A 35 -0.39 9.79 -5.58
N THR A 36 0.45 8.75 -5.56
CA THR A 36 -0.02 7.36 -5.49
C THR A 36 0.46 6.65 -4.23
N VAL A 37 -0.44 5.97 -3.51
CA VAL A 37 -0.11 5.08 -2.40
C VAL A 37 -0.16 3.64 -2.89
N PHE A 38 0.99 2.99 -2.97
CA PHE A 38 1.13 1.56 -3.21
C PHE A 38 1.17 0.84 -1.87
N TYR A 39 0.28 -0.13 -1.67
CA TYR A 39 0.21 -0.87 -0.42
C TYR A 39 0.19 -2.39 -0.64
N SER A 40 0.75 -3.14 0.31
CA SER A 40 0.65 -4.59 0.35
C SER A 40 0.27 -5.05 1.76
N GLY A 41 -0.89 -5.68 1.90
CA GLY A 41 -1.43 -6.11 3.19
C GLY A 41 -2.92 -5.78 3.38
N PRO A 42 -3.50 -6.12 4.55
CA PRO A 42 -4.93 -5.95 4.80
C PRO A 42 -5.33 -4.48 4.97
N LEU A 43 -6.02 -3.91 3.98
CA LEU A 43 -6.57 -2.55 4.07
C LEU A 43 -7.86 -2.52 4.90
N LYS A 44 -7.85 -1.76 6.00
CA LYS A 44 -9.02 -1.60 6.90
C LYS A 44 -9.77 -0.30 6.67
N GLN A 45 -9.06 0.78 6.34
CA GLN A 45 -9.68 2.07 6.07
C GLN A 45 -9.02 2.77 4.89
N GLN A 46 -9.86 3.39 4.06
CA GLN A 46 -9.44 4.21 2.93
C GLN A 46 -10.26 5.49 2.87
N ILE A 47 -9.58 6.64 2.92
CA ILE A 47 -10.15 7.96 2.68
C ILE A 47 -9.40 8.61 1.53
N LYS A 48 -10.10 8.95 0.45
CA LYS A 48 -9.55 9.67 -0.70
C LYS A 48 -10.38 10.91 -0.98
N THR A 49 -9.76 12.08 -0.87
CA THR A 49 -10.38 13.38 -1.20
C THR A 49 -9.64 14.13 -2.32
N GLY A 50 -8.40 13.70 -2.65
CA GLY A 50 -7.61 14.26 -3.74
C GLY A 50 -7.76 13.50 -5.07
N LEU A 51 -6.96 13.91 -6.07
CA LEU A 51 -6.93 13.28 -7.41
C LEU A 51 -6.01 12.06 -7.49
N GLY A 52 -5.23 11.79 -6.44
CA GLY A 52 -4.26 10.70 -6.39
C GLY A 52 -4.87 9.29 -6.42
N ASN A 53 -4.04 8.26 -6.41
CA ASN A 53 -4.48 6.86 -6.49
C ASN A 53 -4.02 6.03 -5.29
N ILE A 54 -4.78 4.98 -4.97
CA ILE A 54 -4.42 3.99 -3.94
C ILE A 54 -4.46 2.63 -4.63
N VAL A 55 -3.32 1.95 -4.68
CA VAL A 55 -3.09 0.76 -5.49
C VAL A 55 -2.57 -0.38 -4.61
N GLU A 56 -3.27 -1.51 -4.63
CA GLU A 56 -2.77 -2.73 -4.00
C GLU A 56 -1.68 -3.37 -4.88
N VAL A 57 -0.55 -3.69 -4.29
CA VAL A 57 0.54 -4.43 -4.92
C VAL A 57 0.59 -5.82 -4.28
N LYS A 58 0.13 -6.82 -5.02
CA LYS A 58 0.29 -8.22 -4.62
C LYS A 58 1.69 -8.67 -5.02
N ASN A 59 2.45 -9.17 -4.05
CA ASN A 59 3.71 -9.87 -4.34
C ASN A 59 3.35 -11.24 -4.93
N THR A 60 3.12 -11.31 -6.23
CA THR A 60 2.98 -12.59 -6.94
C THR A 60 4.37 -13.24 -6.97
N ASN A 61 4.65 -14.12 -6.01
CA ASN A 61 5.83 -14.98 -6.08
C ASN A 61 5.62 -15.99 -7.22
N ILE A 62 6.67 -16.20 -8.01
CA ILE A 62 6.80 -17.15 -9.12
C ILE A 62 6.88 -18.60 -8.57
N GLU A 63 5.99 -18.99 -7.65
CA GLU A 63 5.96 -20.35 -7.07
C GLU A 63 4.78 -21.18 -7.56
N GLN A 64 3.96 -20.63 -8.47
CA GLN A 64 2.88 -21.36 -9.13
C GLN A 64 3.27 -21.80 -10.56
N ILE A 65 4.49 -22.30 -10.72
CA ILE A 65 4.86 -23.22 -11.82
C ILE A 65 5.23 -24.58 -11.23
N GLY A 66 4.37 -25.09 -10.35
CA GLY A 66 4.26 -26.53 -10.15
C GLY A 66 3.61 -27.13 -11.39
N LEU A 67 4.39 -27.35 -12.46
CA LEU A 67 4.00 -28.35 -13.46
C LEU A 67 3.97 -29.70 -12.75
N SER A 68 2.76 -30.24 -12.63
CA SER A 68 2.51 -31.66 -12.35
C SER A 68 2.97 -32.52 -13.52
#